data_AF-A0A1I7MHB7-F1
#
_entry.id   AF-A0A1I7MHB7-F1
#
_cell.length_a   1.000
_cell.length_b   1.000
_cell.length_c   1.000
_cell.angle_alpha   90.00
_cell.angle_beta   90.00
_cell.angle_gamma   90.00
#
_symmetry.space_group_name_H-M   'P 1'
#
loop_
_entity.id
_entity.type
_entity.pdbx_description
1 polymer ?
#
loop_
_entity_poly.entity_id
_entity_poly.type
_entity_poly.pdbx_seq_one_letter_code
_entity_poly.pdbx_strand_id
1 'polypeptide(L)'
;MSNIYSRPITTDLNHMGNIITAYRQAGLTAPSLGTEIQHKIDSAPTARQVANTLAQEALQADDVDVWHADALEQIRQAQAADALRKEFSEVFPYVVRAAMPDYLEQATLDLKAPFDKLVKTFTQAVGKLPAGASALDAEAVIQADAGAALNTVRESLARFNAYAGIFRSLNGNSDYPSDLNALLPLVELPTPVVEQVRGVGNEVANEPQLEQTRAIRKLAADIRRIGADLVLIGIARGEYGKAALSLATPSTLAERVAKAGRAHARERVAL
;
A
#
# COMPACT_ATOMS: atom_id res chain seq x y z
N MET A 1 15.12 17.87 -0.73
CA MET A 1 13.72 17.99 -0.28
C MET A 1 13.17 16.59 -0.05
N SER A 2 12.42 16.37 1.02
CA SER A 2 11.73 15.09 1.27
C SER A 2 10.47 15.02 0.41
N ASN A 3 10.22 13.89 -0.26
CA ASN A 3 8.95 13.68 -0.97
C ASN A 3 7.80 13.55 0.04
N ILE A 4 6.63 14.06 -0.32
CA ILE A 4 5.37 13.92 0.41
C ILE A 4 4.76 12.55 0.12
N TYR A 5 4.75 12.17 -1.15
CA TYR A 5 4.50 10.80 -1.57
C TYR A 5 5.71 9.93 -1.24
N SER A 6 5.51 9.00 -0.32
CA SER A 6 6.47 7.99 0.08
C SER A 6 5.71 6.71 0.37
N ARG A 7 5.79 5.77 -0.56
CA ARG A 7 5.14 4.47 -0.43
C ARG A 7 5.73 3.74 0.79
N PRO A 8 4.90 3.31 1.76
CA PRO A 8 5.40 2.57 2.91
C PRO A 8 5.92 1.19 2.49
N ILE A 9 6.98 0.72 3.15
CA ILE A 9 7.45 -0.65 2.98
C ILE A 9 6.38 -1.59 3.51
N THR A 10 5.86 -2.44 2.62
CA THR A 10 4.78 -3.38 2.93
C THR A 10 5.33 -4.80 2.95
N THR A 11 5.24 -5.44 4.12
CA THR A 11 5.68 -6.80 4.45
C THR A 11 4.50 -7.60 4.98
N ASP A 12 4.62 -8.93 5.09
CA ASP A 12 3.55 -9.78 5.62
C ASP A 12 3.08 -9.36 7.03
N LEU A 13 3.98 -8.77 7.83
CA LEU A 13 3.70 -8.35 9.19
C LEU A 13 2.84 -7.08 9.27
N ASN A 14 2.92 -6.19 8.26
CA ASN A 14 2.22 -4.90 8.28
C ASN A 14 1.21 -4.72 7.13
N HIS A 15 1.12 -5.68 6.21
CA HIS A 15 0.25 -5.62 5.03
C HIS A 15 -1.21 -5.34 5.42
N MET A 16 -1.70 -6.06 6.43
CA MET A 16 -3.06 -5.86 6.92
C MET A 16 -3.25 -4.48 7.57
N GLY A 17 -2.28 -4.01 8.35
CA GLY A 17 -2.30 -2.67 8.95
C GLY A 17 -2.36 -1.57 7.89
N ASN A 18 -1.70 -1.76 6.75
CA ASN A 18 -1.77 -0.82 5.62
C ASN A 18 -3.14 -0.84 4.94
N ILE A 19 -3.77 -2.02 4.77
CA ILE A 19 -5.15 -2.13 4.27
C ILE A 19 -6.10 -1.35 5.20
N ILE A 20 -6.07 -1.61 6.51
CA ILE A 20 -6.89 -0.89 7.49
C ILE A 20 -6.66 0.63 7.42
N THR A 21 -5.40 1.05 7.26
CA THR A 21 -5.04 2.47 7.12
C THR A 21 -5.66 3.08 5.85
N ALA A 22 -5.66 2.37 4.73
CA ALA A 22 -6.30 2.82 3.49
C ALA A 22 -7.83 2.98 3.66
N TYR A 23 -8.52 2.03 4.30
CA TYR A 23 -9.94 2.15 4.65
C TYR A 23 -10.20 3.38 5.53
N ARG A 24 -9.39 3.58 6.58
CA ARG A 24 -9.53 4.74 7.47
C ARG A 24 -9.34 6.07 6.73
N GLN A 25 -8.33 6.15 5.84
CA GLN A 25 -8.10 7.35 5.01
C GLN A 25 -9.20 7.58 3.97
N ALA A 26 -9.86 6.51 3.51
CA ALA A 26 -11.03 6.58 2.65
C ALA A 26 -12.33 6.94 3.40
N GLY A 27 -12.31 6.98 4.74
CA GLY A 27 -13.51 7.16 5.56
C GLY A 27 -14.44 5.95 5.58
N LEU A 28 -13.89 4.76 5.31
CA LEU A 28 -14.61 3.49 5.31
C LEU A 28 -14.31 2.69 6.58
N THR A 29 -15.26 1.85 6.98
CA THR A 29 -15.06 0.84 8.02
C THR A 29 -14.23 -0.30 7.44
N ALA A 30 -13.07 -0.58 8.04
CA ALA A 30 -12.27 -1.74 7.66
C ALA A 30 -13.00 -3.04 8.04
N PRO A 31 -12.85 -4.13 7.26
CA PRO A 31 -13.40 -5.42 7.65
C PRO A 31 -12.89 -5.86 9.03
N SER A 32 -13.74 -6.56 9.80
CA SER A 32 -13.34 -7.14 11.10
C SER A 32 -12.44 -8.34 10.86
N LEU A 33 -11.23 -8.28 11.40
CA LEU A 33 -10.15 -9.23 11.07
C LEU A 33 -9.90 -10.22 12.20
N GLY A 34 -10.94 -10.49 13.00
CA GLY A 34 -10.76 -11.23 14.25
C GLY A 34 -9.83 -10.50 15.23
N THR A 35 -9.50 -9.22 15.03
CA THR A 35 -8.75 -8.40 15.99
C THR A 35 -9.48 -8.30 17.32
N GLU A 36 -10.81 -8.25 17.28
CA GLU A 36 -11.65 -8.35 18.48
C GLU A 36 -11.58 -9.74 19.12
N ILE A 37 -11.45 -10.81 18.32
CA ILE A 37 -11.29 -12.18 18.81
C ILE A 37 -9.91 -12.32 19.46
N GLN A 38 -8.85 -11.85 18.80
CA GLN A 38 -7.50 -11.83 19.33
C GLN A 38 -7.44 -11.01 20.63
N HIS A 39 -8.05 -9.82 20.66
CA HIS A 39 -8.12 -9.01 21.88
C HIS A 39 -8.86 -9.74 23.02
N LYS A 40 -9.96 -10.45 22.73
CA LYS A 40 -10.66 -11.28 23.72
C LYS A 40 -9.79 -12.43 24.24
N ILE A 41 -9.00 -13.08 23.37
CA ILE A 41 -8.07 -14.14 23.75
C ILE A 41 -6.91 -13.58 24.60
N ASP A 42 -6.36 -12.44 24.20
CA ASP A 42 -5.23 -11.80 24.86
C ASP A 42 -5.61 -11.19 26.23
N SER A 43 -6.86 -10.73 26.37
CA SER A 43 -7.38 -10.14 27.62
C SER A 43 -7.89 -11.16 28.65
N ALA A 44 -8.02 -12.44 28.27
CA ALA A 44 -8.44 -13.48 29.20
C ALA A 44 -7.41 -13.66 30.35
N PRO A 45 -7.84 -13.84 31.61
CA PRO A 45 -6.91 -14.07 32.72
C PRO A 45 -6.05 -15.32 32.50
N THR A 46 -4.76 -15.21 32.81
CA THR A 46 -3.83 -16.36 32.83
C THR A 46 -4.10 -17.26 34.03
N ALA A 47 -3.74 -18.54 33.94
CA ALA A 47 -3.84 -19.47 35.06
C ALA A 47 -3.09 -18.97 36.31
N ARG A 48 -1.96 -18.26 36.11
CA ARG A 48 -1.19 -17.65 37.19
C ARG A 48 -1.91 -16.48 37.86
N GLN A 49 -2.56 -15.61 37.09
CA GLN A 49 -3.34 -14.49 37.65
C GLN A 49 -4.54 -14.99 38.45
N VAL A 50 -5.23 -16.00 37.93
CA VAL A 50 -6.35 -16.65 38.64
C VAL A 50 -5.86 -17.35 39.91
N ALA A 51 -4.76 -18.12 39.84
CA ALA A 51 -4.20 -18.79 41.02
C ALA A 51 -3.80 -17.82 42.15
N ASN A 52 -3.21 -16.67 41.80
CA ASN A 52 -2.87 -15.64 42.79
C ASN A 52 -4.11 -15.05 43.47
N THR A 53 -5.20 -14.87 42.72
CA THR A 53 -6.47 -14.34 43.23
C THR A 53 -7.13 -15.37 44.16
N LEU A 54 -7.22 -16.62 43.71
CA LEU A 54 -7.76 -17.73 44.49
C LEU A 54 -6.97 -17.97 45.79
N ALA A 55 -5.64 -17.84 45.77
CA ALA A 55 -4.82 -17.99 46.98
C ALA A 55 -5.14 -16.95 48.06
N GLN A 56 -5.58 -15.74 47.67
CA GLN A 56 -6.03 -14.71 48.61
C GLN A 56 -7.44 -15.02 49.12
N GLU A 57 -8.33 -15.47 48.24
CA GLU A 57 -9.70 -15.87 48.58
C GLU A 57 -9.75 -17.08 49.53
N ALA A 58 -8.81 -18.02 49.37
CA ALA A 58 -8.69 -19.20 50.23
C ALA A 58 -8.55 -18.86 51.72
N LEU A 59 -7.94 -17.70 52.04
CA LEU A 59 -7.75 -17.25 53.42
C LEU A 59 -9.05 -16.78 54.09
N GLN A 60 -10.11 -16.56 53.31
CA GLN A 60 -11.41 -16.02 53.74
C GLN A 60 -12.57 -16.96 53.39
N ALA A 61 -12.30 -18.20 52.96
CA ALA A 61 -13.33 -19.13 52.53
C ALA A 61 -14.08 -19.76 53.72
N ASP A 62 -15.40 -19.59 53.77
CA ASP A 62 -16.27 -20.16 54.81
C ASP A 62 -16.57 -21.66 54.58
N ASP A 63 -16.62 -22.09 53.30
CA ASP A 63 -16.81 -23.48 52.88
C ASP A 63 -15.69 -23.90 51.92
N VAL A 64 -14.78 -24.74 52.44
CA VAL A 64 -13.57 -25.14 51.72
C VAL A 64 -13.88 -26.06 50.54
N ASP A 65 -14.90 -26.91 50.64
CA ASP A 65 -15.22 -27.88 49.58
C ASP A 65 -15.87 -27.18 48.39
N VAL A 66 -16.78 -26.23 48.66
CA VAL A 66 -17.37 -25.37 47.62
C VAL A 66 -16.31 -24.48 46.98
N TRP A 67 -15.48 -23.81 47.80
CA TRP A 67 -14.39 -22.98 47.28
C TRP A 67 -13.43 -23.78 46.40
N HIS A 68 -13.04 -24.99 46.82
CA HIS A 68 -12.11 -25.82 46.06
C HIS A 68 -12.71 -26.25 44.70
N ALA A 69 -13.99 -26.61 44.65
CA ALA A 69 -14.66 -26.96 43.40
C ALA A 69 -14.71 -25.78 42.42
N ASP A 70 -15.05 -24.58 42.91
CA ASP A 70 -15.10 -23.36 42.09
C ASP A 70 -13.70 -22.92 41.62
N ALA A 71 -12.71 -23.03 42.51
CA ALA A 71 -11.31 -22.73 42.20
C ALA A 71 -10.77 -23.62 41.08
N LEU A 72 -11.10 -24.92 41.10
CA LEU A 72 -10.71 -25.86 40.04
C LEU A 72 -11.30 -25.47 38.69
N GLU A 73 -12.57 -25.05 38.65
CA GLU A 73 -13.21 -24.63 37.41
C GLU A 73 -12.59 -23.35 36.86
N GLN A 74 -12.34 -22.35 37.71
CA GLN A 74 -11.69 -21.11 37.31
C GLN A 74 -10.28 -21.34 36.76
N ILE A 75 -9.49 -22.21 37.41
CA ILE A 75 -8.15 -22.59 36.92
C ILE A 75 -8.25 -23.34 35.59
N ARG A 76 -9.22 -24.26 35.43
CA ARG A 76 -9.43 -24.99 34.18
C ARG A 76 -9.73 -24.06 33.01
N GLN A 77 -10.60 -23.07 33.21
CA GLN A 77 -10.91 -22.07 32.20
C GLN A 77 -9.69 -21.20 31.84
N ALA A 78 -8.93 -20.78 32.85
CA ALA A 78 -7.71 -19.99 32.63
C ALA A 78 -6.61 -20.78 31.91
N GLN A 79 -6.44 -22.07 32.22
CA GLN A 79 -5.53 -22.96 31.49
C GLN A 79 -5.95 -23.16 30.03
N ALA A 80 -7.26 -23.31 29.78
CA ALA A 80 -7.79 -23.39 28.41
C ALA A 80 -7.57 -22.09 27.64
N ALA A 81 -7.72 -20.93 28.29
CA ALA A 81 -7.43 -19.62 27.70
C ALA A 81 -5.94 -19.45 27.38
N ASP A 82 -5.03 -19.86 28.27
CA ASP A 82 -3.59 -19.84 28.03
C ASP A 82 -3.20 -20.76 26.86
N ALA A 83 -3.77 -21.96 26.79
CA ALA A 83 -3.58 -22.87 25.66
C ALA A 83 -4.09 -22.27 24.34
N LEU A 84 -5.31 -21.73 24.34
CA LEU A 84 -5.88 -21.06 23.18
C LEU A 84 -5.03 -19.87 22.73
N ARG A 85 -4.56 -19.03 23.65
CA ARG A 85 -3.71 -17.88 23.32
C ARG A 85 -2.44 -18.31 22.61
N LYS A 86 -1.78 -19.34 23.14
CA LYS A 86 -0.56 -19.89 22.54
C LYS A 86 -0.84 -20.39 21.11
N GLU A 87 -1.76 -21.34 20.97
CA GLU A 87 -2.05 -21.97 19.67
C GLU A 87 -2.60 -20.93 18.66
N PHE A 88 -3.44 -20.00 19.09
CA PHE A 88 -3.95 -18.93 18.24
C PHE A 88 -2.83 -18.00 17.76
N SER A 89 -1.90 -17.60 18.64
CA SER A 89 -0.76 -16.76 18.24
C SER A 89 0.17 -17.44 17.23
N GLU A 90 0.28 -18.77 17.28
CA GLU A 90 1.06 -19.56 16.35
C GLU A 90 0.34 -19.72 15.00
N VAL A 91 -0.97 -20.02 15.00
CA VAL A 91 -1.74 -20.35 13.79
C VAL A 91 -2.27 -19.12 13.06
N PHE A 92 -2.71 -18.09 13.78
CA PHE A 92 -3.40 -16.93 13.21
C PHE A 92 -2.59 -16.19 12.12
N PRO A 93 -1.27 -15.96 12.26
CA PRO A 93 -0.48 -15.34 11.20
C PRO A 93 -0.50 -16.13 9.87
N TYR A 94 -0.54 -17.47 9.93
CA TYR A 94 -0.61 -18.32 8.73
C TYR A 94 -1.97 -18.20 8.05
N VAL A 95 -3.05 -18.19 8.83
CA VAL A 95 -4.42 -18.02 8.31
C VAL A 95 -4.58 -16.65 7.65
N VAL A 96 -4.10 -15.59 8.30
CA VAL A 96 -4.13 -14.22 7.75
C VAL A 96 -3.31 -14.13 6.46
N ARG A 97 -2.12 -14.73 6.42
CA ARG A 97 -1.29 -14.77 5.20
C ARG A 97 -2.01 -15.48 4.05
N ALA A 98 -2.67 -16.61 4.33
CA ALA A 98 -3.38 -17.38 3.32
C ALA A 98 -4.59 -16.63 2.73
N ALA A 99 -5.30 -15.85 3.56
CA ALA A 99 -6.45 -15.05 3.14
C ALA A 99 -6.07 -13.67 2.55
N MET A 100 -4.79 -13.27 2.62
CA MET A 100 -4.34 -11.95 2.17
C MET A 100 -4.68 -11.61 0.71
N PRO A 101 -4.60 -12.54 -0.26
CA PRO A 101 -5.00 -12.24 -1.64
C PRO A 101 -6.47 -11.80 -1.74
N ASP A 102 -7.37 -12.48 -1.05
CA ASP A 102 -8.81 -12.17 -1.05
C ASP A 102 -9.08 -10.83 -0.37
N TYR A 103 -8.42 -10.56 0.76
CA TYR A 103 -8.51 -9.26 1.43
C TYR A 103 -8.00 -8.12 0.55
N LEU A 104 -6.91 -8.35 -0.19
CA LEU A 104 -6.36 -7.36 -1.10
C LEU A 104 -7.31 -7.09 -2.27
N GLU A 105 -7.89 -8.14 -2.87
CA GLU A 105 -8.86 -8.00 -3.94
C GLU A 105 -10.08 -7.21 -3.47
N GLN A 106 -10.69 -7.60 -2.34
CA GLN A 106 -11.81 -6.89 -1.76
C GLN A 106 -11.46 -5.43 -1.43
N ALA A 107 -10.28 -5.19 -0.84
CA ALA A 107 -9.81 -3.83 -0.53
C ALA A 107 -9.70 -2.98 -1.80
N THR A 108 -9.19 -3.52 -2.90
CA THR A 108 -9.09 -2.76 -4.15
C THR A 108 -10.45 -2.40 -4.74
N LEU A 109 -11.45 -3.27 -4.58
CA LEU A 109 -12.83 -2.99 -5.00
C LEU A 109 -13.47 -1.89 -4.15
N ASP A 110 -13.41 -2.02 -2.82
CA ASP A 110 -14.03 -1.08 -1.89
C ASP A 110 -13.38 0.32 -1.98
N LEU A 111 -12.06 0.36 -2.13
CA LEU A 111 -11.28 1.60 -2.15
C LEU A 111 -11.29 2.30 -3.51
N LYS A 112 -11.79 1.65 -4.57
CA LYS A 112 -11.76 2.20 -5.93
C LYS A 112 -12.50 3.53 -6.04
N ALA A 113 -13.76 3.60 -5.60
CA ALA A 113 -14.55 4.83 -5.72
C ALA A 113 -13.98 5.99 -4.88
N PRO A 114 -13.56 5.79 -3.61
CA PRO A 114 -12.82 6.81 -2.86
C PRO A 114 -11.52 7.27 -3.54
N PHE A 115 -10.76 6.34 -4.12
CA PHE A 115 -9.54 6.66 -4.85
C PHE A 115 -9.84 7.51 -6.10
N ASP A 116 -10.82 7.13 -6.91
CA ASP A 116 -11.20 7.87 -8.12
C ASP A 116 -11.65 9.30 -7.78
N LYS A 117 -12.36 9.49 -6.64
CA LYS A 117 -12.71 10.81 -6.11
C LYS A 117 -11.48 11.61 -5.68
N LEU A 118 -10.50 10.97 -5.04
CA LEU A 118 -9.22 11.58 -4.66
C LEU A 118 -8.45 12.03 -5.89
N VAL A 119 -8.33 11.18 -6.92
CA VAL A 119 -7.68 11.52 -8.20
C VAL A 119 -8.36 12.71 -8.84
N LYS A 120 -9.69 12.74 -8.92
CA LYS A 120 -10.42 13.88 -9.49
C LYS A 120 -10.09 15.18 -8.75
N THR A 121 -10.09 15.14 -7.42
CA THR A 121 -9.77 16.30 -6.56
C THR A 121 -8.33 16.76 -6.79
N PHE A 122 -7.39 15.81 -6.82
CA PHE A 122 -5.99 16.05 -7.08
C PHE A 122 -5.76 16.69 -8.45
N THR A 123 -6.30 16.11 -9.51
CA THR A 123 -6.18 16.62 -10.89
C THR A 123 -6.73 18.04 -11.01
N GLN A 124 -7.88 18.33 -10.39
CA GLN A 124 -8.46 19.68 -10.38
C GLN A 124 -7.56 20.70 -9.65
N ALA A 125 -6.95 20.32 -8.53
CA ALA A 125 -6.04 21.18 -7.79
C ALA A 125 -4.72 21.39 -8.54
N VAL A 126 -4.15 20.34 -9.12
CA VAL A 126 -2.93 20.39 -9.94
C VAL A 126 -3.05 21.35 -11.13
N GLY A 127 -4.24 21.42 -11.75
CA GLY A 127 -4.51 22.37 -12.84
C GLY A 127 -4.42 23.84 -12.46
N LYS A 128 -4.41 24.16 -11.16
CA LYS A 128 -4.28 25.54 -10.63
C LYS A 128 -2.85 25.88 -10.20
N LEU A 129 -1.95 24.89 -10.11
CA LEU A 129 -0.57 25.11 -9.69
C LEU A 129 0.29 25.64 -10.85
N PRO A 130 1.39 26.35 -10.57
CA PRO A 130 2.41 26.69 -11.58
C PRO A 130 2.93 25.46 -12.34
N ALA A 131 3.38 25.68 -13.57
CA ALA A 131 3.92 24.60 -14.41
C ALA A 131 5.29 24.10 -13.93
N GLY A 132 5.64 22.86 -14.31
CA GLY A 132 6.97 22.30 -14.11
C GLY A 132 7.40 22.20 -12.64
N ALA A 133 8.70 22.41 -12.39
CA ALA A 133 9.32 22.26 -11.08
C ALA A 133 8.80 23.26 -10.02
N SER A 134 8.24 24.39 -10.46
CA SER A 134 7.66 25.41 -9.58
C SER A 134 6.30 25.02 -8.99
N ALA A 135 5.71 23.88 -9.38
CA ALA A 135 4.40 23.45 -8.91
C ALA A 135 4.32 23.25 -7.39
N LEU A 136 5.44 22.89 -6.75
CA LEU A 136 5.54 22.68 -5.29
C LEU A 136 6.35 23.76 -4.58
N ASP A 137 6.82 24.76 -5.32
CA ASP A 137 7.57 25.89 -4.78
C ASP A 137 6.61 26.88 -4.11
N ALA A 138 6.84 27.18 -2.83
CA ALA A 138 5.90 27.97 -2.05
C ALA A 138 5.81 29.42 -2.57
N GLU A 139 6.93 30.00 -3.00
CA GLU A 139 6.97 31.38 -3.50
C GLU A 139 6.25 31.49 -4.84
N ALA A 140 6.54 30.61 -5.79
CA ALA A 140 5.85 30.57 -7.08
C ALA A 140 4.34 30.32 -6.93
N VAL A 141 3.93 29.48 -5.97
CA VAL A 141 2.52 29.22 -5.67
C VAL A 141 1.84 30.45 -5.06
N ILE A 142 2.51 31.20 -4.19
CA ILE A 142 1.98 32.46 -3.63
C ILE A 142 1.81 33.49 -4.75
N GLN A 143 2.81 33.63 -5.63
CA GLN A 143 2.73 34.54 -6.78
C GLN A 143 1.59 34.19 -7.75
N ALA A 144 1.23 32.91 -7.83
CA ALA A 144 0.12 32.41 -8.64
C ALA A 144 -1.23 32.35 -7.90
N ASP A 145 -1.32 32.84 -6.65
CA ASP A 145 -2.50 32.73 -5.78
C ASP A 145 -3.08 31.31 -5.68
N ALA A 146 -2.19 30.31 -5.66
CA ALA A 146 -2.55 28.89 -5.74
C ALA A 146 -2.40 28.15 -4.39
N GLY A 147 -2.33 28.87 -3.27
CA GLY A 147 -2.05 28.30 -1.94
C GLY A 147 -3.03 27.22 -1.50
N ALA A 148 -4.33 27.43 -1.72
CA ALA A 148 -5.35 26.42 -1.42
C ALA A 148 -5.17 25.14 -2.27
N ALA A 149 -4.83 25.29 -3.55
CA ALA A 149 -4.57 24.16 -4.44
C ALA A 149 -3.32 23.38 -4.01
N LEU A 150 -2.27 24.06 -3.55
CA LEU A 150 -1.08 23.41 -3.02
C LEU A 150 -1.40 22.56 -1.80
N ASN A 151 -2.20 23.07 -0.86
CA ASN A 151 -2.61 22.28 0.31
C ASN A 151 -3.39 21.02 -0.09
N THR A 152 -4.36 21.15 -1.01
CA THR A 152 -5.10 19.99 -1.53
C THR A 152 -4.18 18.97 -2.22
N VAL A 153 -3.19 19.43 -2.98
CA VAL A 153 -2.19 18.57 -3.63
C VAL A 153 -1.34 17.83 -2.60
N ARG A 154 -0.84 18.51 -1.57
CA ARG A 154 -0.04 17.90 -0.50
C ARG A 154 -0.83 16.87 0.28
N GLU A 155 -2.06 17.18 0.66
CA GLU A 155 -2.96 16.23 1.33
C GLU A 155 -3.26 15.01 0.47
N SER A 156 -3.48 15.22 -0.83
CA SER A 156 -3.76 14.12 -1.76
C SER A 156 -2.54 13.21 -1.96
N LEU A 157 -1.34 13.79 -2.12
CA LEU A 157 -0.08 13.05 -2.19
C LEU A 157 0.15 12.21 -0.93
N ALA A 158 -0.11 12.78 0.25
CA ALA A 158 0.00 12.05 1.51
C ALA A 158 -1.01 10.89 1.59
N ARG A 159 -2.24 11.08 1.09
CA ARG A 159 -3.27 10.02 1.05
C ARG A 159 -2.94 8.92 0.05
N PHE A 160 -2.33 9.25 -1.10
CA PHE A 160 -1.87 8.25 -2.07
C PHE A 160 -0.94 7.21 -1.44
N ASN A 161 -0.14 7.57 -0.43
CA ASN A 161 0.72 6.61 0.29
C ASN A 161 -0.07 5.44 0.89
N ALA A 162 -1.26 5.71 1.45
CA ALA A 162 -2.10 4.68 2.06
C ALA A 162 -2.63 3.71 1.00
N TYR A 163 -3.09 4.22 -0.14
CA TYR A 163 -3.56 3.39 -1.24
C TYR A 163 -2.42 2.57 -1.89
N ALA A 164 -1.23 3.15 -2.07
CA ALA A 164 -0.08 2.41 -2.60
C ALA A 164 0.46 1.35 -1.61
N GLY A 165 0.27 1.61 -0.31
CA GLY A 165 0.72 0.76 0.79
C GLY A 165 -0.08 -0.53 0.96
N ILE A 166 -1.23 -0.69 0.31
CA ILE A 166 -1.96 -1.96 0.34
C ILE A 166 -1.28 -3.04 -0.51
N PHE A 167 -0.28 -2.70 -1.32
CA PHE A 167 0.47 -3.66 -2.12
C PHE A 167 1.85 -3.91 -1.52
N ARG A 168 2.33 -5.16 -1.58
CA ARG A 168 3.70 -5.49 -1.19
C ARG A 168 4.71 -4.77 -2.07
N SER A 169 5.80 -4.30 -1.46
CA SER A 169 6.91 -3.72 -2.24
C SER A 169 7.55 -4.81 -3.08
N LEU A 170 7.74 -4.55 -4.36
CA LEU A 170 8.45 -5.44 -5.27
C LEU A 170 9.95 -5.18 -5.07
N ASN A 171 10.55 -5.84 -4.09
CA ASN A 171 11.97 -5.72 -3.80
C ASN A 171 12.72 -6.85 -4.51
N GLY A 172 13.60 -6.52 -5.46
CA GLY A 172 14.56 -7.45 -6.08
C GLY A 172 14.36 -7.68 -7.57
N ASN A 173 15.47 -7.68 -8.33
CA ASN A 173 15.64 -8.09 -9.74
C ASN A 173 14.44 -7.81 -10.66
N SER A 174 14.03 -6.55 -10.77
CA SER A 174 13.07 -6.13 -11.78
C SER A 174 13.77 -5.78 -13.09
N ASP A 175 13.17 -6.11 -14.23
CA ASP A 175 13.68 -5.75 -15.57
C ASP A 175 13.53 -4.26 -15.91
N TYR A 176 13.27 -3.42 -14.90
CA TYR A 176 13.05 -1.98 -15.02
C TYR A 176 13.53 -1.24 -13.76
N PRO A 177 13.74 0.09 -13.84
CA PRO A 177 14.20 0.91 -12.71
C PRO A 177 13.33 0.76 -11.45
N SER A 178 13.97 0.49 -10.30
CA SER A 178 13.31 0.29 -9.01
C SER A 178 12.41 1.45 -8.57
N ASP A 179 12.73 2.68 -8.97
CA ASP A 179 11.97 3.88 -8.60
C ASP A 179 10.53 3.85 -9.16
N LEU A 180 10.31 3.13 -10.26
CA LEU A 180 9.00 2.97 -10.85
C LEU A 180 8.08 2.11 -9.98
N ASN A 181 8.63 1.17 -9.18
CA ASN A 181 7.86 0.32 -8.26
C ASN A 181 7.05 1.12 -7.25
N ALA A 182 7.51 2.33 -6.90
CA ALA A 182 6.78 3.19 -5.99
C ALA A 182 5.45 3.65 -6.59
N LEU A 183 5.35 3.80 -7.92
CA LEU A 183 4.18 4.38 -8.58
C LEU A 183 3.21 3.35 -9.17
N LEU A 184 3.68 2.15 -9.55
CA LEU A 184 2.84 1.14 -10.22
C LEU A 184 1.50 0.81 -9.53
N PRO A 185 1.40 0.78 -8.18
CA PRO A 185 0.11 0.61 -7.51
C PRO A 185 -0.94 1.66 -7.87
N LEU A 186 -0.52 2.86 -8.25
CA LEU A 186 -1.39 4.02 -8.47
C LEU A 186 -1.37 4.55 -9.89
N VAL A 187 -0.46 4.06 -10.74
CA VAL A 187 -0.26 4.55 -12.09
C VAL A 187 -0.48 3.44 -13.09
N GLU A 188 -1.48 3.64 -13.95
CA GLU A 188 -1.66 2.85 -15.16
C GLU A 188 -0.67 3.32 -16.23
N LEU A 189 0.06 2.36 -16.79
CA LEU A 189 1.04 2.61 -17.84
C LEU A 189 0.42 2.43 -19.23
N PRO A 190 0.84 3.23 -20.23
CA PRO A 190 0.51 2.99 -21.62
C PRO A 190 1.06 1.62 -22.09
N THR A 191 0.63 1.14 -23.25
CA THR A 191 1.07 -0.16 -23.79
C THR A 191 2.40 0.01 -24.53
N PRO A 192 3.52 -0.52 -24.01
CA PRO A 192 4.81 -0.35 -24.66
C PRO A 192 5.01 -1.36 -25.80
N VAL A 193 5.83 -0.94 -26.75
CA VAL A 193 6.43 -1.81 -27.78
C VAL A 193 7.90 -2.06 -27.40
N VAL A 194 8.38 -3.28 -27.59
CA VAL A 194 9.81 -3.59 -27.35
C VAL A 194 10.66 -2.84 -28.37
N GLU A 195 11.72 -2.21 -27.90
CA GLU A 195 12.68 -1.52 -28.78
C GLU A 195 13.45 -2.57 -29.59
N GLN A 196 13.32 -2.50 -30.92
CA GLN A 196 14.06 -3.35 -31.84
C GLN A 196 15.33 -2.63 -32.27
N VAL A 197 16.48 -3.24 -31.99
CA VAL A 197 17.79 -2.67 -32.31
C VAL A 197 18.51 -3.49 -33.37
N ARG A 198 19.12 -2.78 -34.33
CA ARG A 198 19.99 -3.35 -35.37
C ARG A 198 21.47 -3.15 -35.03
N GLY A 199 22.30 -4.07 -35.50
CA GLY A 199 23.75 -4.04 -35.30
C GLY A 199 24.15 -4.08 -33.81
N VAL A 200 25.18 -3.32 -33.43
CA VAL A 200 25.70 -3.27 -32.04
C VAL A 200 24.79 -2.46 -31.10
N GLY A 201 23.55 -2.15 -31.49
CA GLY A 201 22.54 -1.53 -30.63
C GLY A 201 22.38 -0.01 -30.77
N ASN A 202 22.95 0.58 -31.82
CA ASN A 202 22.90 2.04 -32.04
C ASN A 202 21.76 2.48 -32.96
N GLU A 203 21.23 1.59 -33.80
CA GLU A 203 20.14 1.90 -34.71
C GLU A 203 18.84 1.26 -34.21
N VAL A 204 17.81 2.09 -34.03
CA VAL A 204 16.48 1.65 -33.60
C VAL A 204 15.61 1.44 -34.85
N ALA A 205 15.21 0.19 -35.09
CA ALA A 205 14.49 -0.22 -36.29
C ALA A 205 13.01 0.20 -36.30
N ASN A 206 12.41 0.38 -35.11
CA ASN A 206 10.98 0.64 -34.95
C ASN A 206 10.67 1.97 -34.23
N GLU A 207 11.52 3.00 -34.35
CA GLU A 207 11.40 4.27 -33.62
C GLU A 207 9.99 4.90 -33.68
N PRO A 208 9.26 4.93 -34.81
CA PRO A 208 7.91 5.51 -34.86
C PRO A 208 6.88 4.83 -33.94
N GLN A 209 7.14 3.61 -33.49
CA GLN A 209 6.24 2.83 -32.63
C GLN A 209 6.57 2.99 -31.13
N LEU A 210 7.66 3.69 -30.80
CA LEU A 210 8.21 3.73 -29.44
C LEU A 210 7.69 4.89 -28.59
N GLU A 211 6.76 5.71 -29.06
CA GLU A 211 6.22 6.85 -28.31
C GLU A 211 5.81 6.48 -26.86
N GLN A 212 5.01 5.42 -26.71
CA GLN A 212 4.54 4.94 -25.40
C GLN A 212 5.67 4.33 -24.56
N THR A 213 6.63 3.65 -25.21
CA THR A 213 7.83 3.10 -24.56
C THR A 213 8.74 4.21 -24.03
N ARG A 214 8.97 5.26 -24.82
CA ARG A 214 9.75 6.45 -24.45
C ARG A 214 9.06 7.21 -23.32
N ALA A 215 7.72 7.30 -23.31
CA ALA A 215 6.97 7.92 -22.22
C ALA A 215 7.20 7.21 -20.87
N ILE A 216 7.17 5.87 -20.83
CA ILE A 216 7.44 5.10 -19.61
C ILE A 216 8.90 5.29 -19.14
N ARG A 217 9.86 5.26 -20.07
CA ARG A 217 11.28 5.51 -19.75
C ARG A 217 11.51 6.92 -19.23
N LYS A 218 10.86 7.92 -19.84
CA LYS A 218 10.88 9.32 -19.38
C LYS A 218 10.31 9.45 -17.97
N LEU A 219 9.17 8.80 -17.70
CA LEU A 219 8.57 8.76 -16.37
C LEU A 219 9.56 8.18 -15.35
N ALA A 220 10.19 7.04 -15.63
CA ALA A 220 11.18 6.44 -14.73
C ALA A 220 12.40 7.35 -14.48
N ALA A 221 12.91 8.03 -15.53
CA ALA A 221 14.00 8.98 -15.41
C ALA A 221 13.60 10.23 -14.59
N ASP A 222 12.38 10.74 -14.79
CA ASP A 222 11.88 11.91 -14.09
C ASP A 222 11.63 11.61 -12.60
N ILE A 223 11.22 10.40 -12.21
CA ILE A 223 11.12 10.04 -10.78
C ILE A 223 12.46 10.26 -10.07
N ARG A 224 13.58 9.83 -10.69
CA ARG A 224 14.93 10.01 -10.13
C ARG A 224 15.37 11.46 -10.10
N ARG A 225 15.05 12.20 -11.16
CA ARG A 225 15.56 13.55 -11.38
C ARG A 225 14.80 14.61 -10.58
N ILE A 226 13.48 14.50 -10.51
CA ILE A 226 12.59 15.53 -9.94
C ILE A 226 11.70 15.02 -8.81
N GLY A 227 11.73 13.72 -8.52
CA GLY A 227 10.97 13.12 -7.43
C GLY A 227 9.56 12.67 -7.80
N ALA A 228 9.01 11.75 -7.00
CA ALA A 228 7.70 11.13 -7.26
C ALA A 228 6.53 12.12 -7.20
N ASP A 229 6.60 13.13 -6.33
CA ASP A 229 5.53 14.13 -6.18
C ASP A 229 5.30 14.90 -7.49
N LEU A 230 6.37 15.44 -8.08
CA LEU A 230 6.30 16.19 -9.34
C LEU A 230 5.92 15.28 -10.51
N VAL A 231 6.32 14.01 -10.49
CA VAL A 231 5.89 13.03 -11.49
C VAL A 231 4.39 12.76 -11.40
N LEU A 232 3.83 12.53 -10.19
CA LEU A 232 2.39 12.35 -10.00
C LEU A 232 1.59 13.58 -10.46
N ILE A 233 2.10 14.79 -10.19
CA ILE A 233 1.55 16.04 -10.71
C ILE A 233 1.57 16.06 -12.24
N GLY A 234 2.70 15.72 -12.87
CA GLY A 234 2.80 15.69 -14.32
C GLY A 234 1.90 14.63 -14.97
N ILE A 235 1.72 13.46 -14.33
CA ILE A 235 0.75 12.45 -14.77
C ILE A 235 -0.68 13.02 -14.73
N ALA A 236 -1.06 13.70 -13.65
CA ALA A 236 -2.37 14.33 -13.55
C ALA A 236 -2.59 15.44 -14.58
N ARG A 237 -1.52 16.06 -15.11
CA ARG A 237 -1.55 17.03 -16.21
C ARG A 237 -1.50 16.40 -17.61
N GLY A 238 -1.27 15.09 -17.72
CA GLY A 238 -1.12 14.40 -19.01
C GLY A 238 0.26 14.55 -19.65
N GLU A 239 1.30 14.88 -18.89
CA GLU A 239 2.67 15.11 -19.41
C GLU A 239 3.39 13.82 -19.84
N TYR A 240 2.83 12.64 -19.50
CA TYR A 240 3.44 11.33 -19.74
C TYR A 240 2.61 10.44 -20.68
N GLY A 241 2.04 11.04 -21.75
CA GLY A 241 1.25 10.32 -22.74
C GLY A 241 -0.05 9.77 -22.14
N LYS A 242 -0.31 8.46 -22.30
CA LYS A 242 -1.51 7.79 -21.75
C LYS A 242 -1.30 7.24 -20.32
N ALA A 243 -0.23 7.62 -19.62
CA ALA A 243 -0.09 7.27 -18.21
C ALA A 243 -1.17 7.99 -17.39
N ALA A 244 -1.83 7.29 -16.49
CA ALA A 244 -2.96 7.83 -15.72
C ALA A 244 -2.95 7.35 -14.27
N LEU A 245 -3.50 8.16 -13.37
CA LEU A 245 -3.72 7.76 -11.99
C LEU A 245 -4.91 6.79 -11.92
N SER A 246 -4.66 5.58 -11.42
CA SER A 246 -5.62 4.49 -11.33
C SER A 246 -5.15 3.50 -10.27
N LEU A 247 -6.02 3.16 -9.30
CA LEU A 247 -5.70 2.15 -8.28
C LEU A 247 -5.60 0.78 -8.95
N ALA A 248 -4.49 0.09 -8.75
CA ALA A 248 -4.34 -1.26 -9.24
C ALA A 248 -5.28 -2.24 -8.51
N THR A 249 -5.52 -3.36 -9.16
CA THR A 249 -5.94 -4.63 -8.57
C THR A 249 -4.72 -5.56 -8.56
N PRO A 250 -4.75 -6.72 -7.87
CA PRO A 250 -3.66 -7.69 -7.96
C PRO A 250 -3.29 -8.07 -9.41
N SER A 251 -4.29 -8.33 -10.24
CA SER A 251 -4.10 -8.69 -11.66
C SER A 251 -3.51 -7.53 -12.48
N THR A 252 -4.09 -6.34 -12.38
CA THR A 252 -3.62 -5.19 -13.15
C THR A 252 -2.26 -4.68 -12.65
N LEU A 253 -1.90 -4.89 -11.38
CA LEU A 253 -0.54 -4.60 -10.89
C LEU A 253 0.48 -5.50 -11.59
N ALA A 254 0.21 -6.80 -11.72
CA ALA A 254 1.08 -7.71 -12.44
C ALA A 254 1.25 -7.30 -13.91
N GLU A 255 0.17 -6.85 -14.57
CA GLU A 255 0.22 -6.30 -15.93
C GLU A 255 1.06 -5.02 -16.02
N ARG A 256 0.91 -4.10 -15.05
CA ARG A 256 1.69 -2.85 -14.98
C ARG A 256 3.18 -3.14 -14.82
N VAL A 257 3.54 -4.13 -13.99
CA VAL A 257 4.92 -4.64 -13.81
C VAL A 257 5.46 -5.20 -15.13
N ALA A 258 4.67 -6.03 -15.83
CA ALA A 258 5.06 -6.58 -17.12
C ALA A 258 5.24 -5.50 -18.19
N LYS A 259 4.35 -4.49 -18.24
CA LYS A 259 4.49 -3.31 -19.12
C LYS A 259 5.78 -2.53 -18.78
N ALA A 260 6.06 -2.30 -17.50
CA ALA A 260 7.28 -1.62 -17.08
C ALA A 260 8.55 -2.35 -17.54
N GLY A 261 8.61 -3.68 -17.37
CA GLY A 261 9.71 -4.52 -17.87
C GLY A 261 9.83 -4.47 -19.39
N ARG A 262 8.71 -4.66 -20.11
CA ARG A 262 8.67 -4.62 -21.58
C ARG A 262 9.14 -3.27 -22.14
N ALA A 263 8.83 -2.16 -21.48
CA ALA A 263 9.30 -0.84 -21.89
C ALA A 263 10.83 -0.69 -21.80
N HIS A 264 11.49 -1.43 -20.92
CA HIS A 264 12.95 -1.38 -20.73
C HIS A 264 13.69 -2.52 -21.43
N ALA A 265 12.97 -3.51 -21.94
CA ALA A 265 13.52 -4.54 -22.80
C ALA A 265 13.97 -3.99 -24.17
N ARG A 266 14.99 -4.65 -24.72
CA ARG A 266 15.49 -4.45 -26.09
C ARG A 266 15.66 -5.79 -26.75
N GLU A 267 15.26 -5.88 -28.01
CA GLU A 267 15.39 -7.08 -28.84
C GLU A 267 16.31 -6.79 -30.02
N ARG A 268 17.24 -7.71 -30.30
CA ARG A 268 18.08 -7.62 -31.50
C ARG A 268 17.32 -8.22 -32.68
N VAL A 269 17.21 -7.46 -33.76
CA VAL A 269 16.62 -7.94 -35.02
C VAL A 269 17.71 -8.11 -36.08
N ALA A 270 17.55 -9.12 -36.93
CA ALA A 270 18.43 -9.32 -38.07
C ALA A 270 18.35 -8.13 -39.04
N LEU A 271 19.46 -7.85 -39.72
CA LEU A 271 19.57 -6.81 -40.74
C LEU A 271 18.65 -7.10 -41.93
#